data_AF-A0AAN7MV38-F1
#
_entry.id   AF-A0AAN7MV38-F1
#
_cell.length_a   1.000
_cell.length_b   1.000
_cell.length_c   1.000
_cell.angle_alpha   90.00
_cell.angle_beta   90.00
_cell.angle_gamma   90.00
#
_symmetry.space_group_name_H-M   'P 1'
#
loop_
_entity.id
_entity.type
_entity.pdbx_description
1 polymer ?
#
loop_
_entity_poly.entity_id
_entity_poly.type
_entity_poly.pdbx_seq_one_letter_code
_entity_poly.pdbx_strand_id
1 'polypeptide(L)'
;MDIKEYFARISYQGSYDKLDLATLTDIFQHHIRAVAFENLSIHCGERIELDLEATYNKIVRKKRGGWCMENNYLLSWVLKTLGYDVTLLGSKVYVPEYDAYADEIDHLLLKVVLDDKSYIVDGGFGMAYQMWQPMELISGTDQPQTPGVFRFLEESGVWYLEKVKRKQWIPNQSVSTSHNVEKEVCRRVYLFTLQPRDIEEFSACNAHLQTAPDSLFVTKSICSLQTTDGVRALVGWKLTEIKYNYKDNMDLVEIRILADEEMEKTLKEKFHMTLDKKFVPINTSRLVNLCYTDRSEPLDSRTTVTGYFSAHTGKMNIQEYFARISYNDCHKDADLQNLTVIFQHHIQAIPFENLSMHCGETIELDLQSTYNKIVRKKRGGWCLESNHLLFWALQELGYDVCILGGHSYEPAERAYTAEINHILLKVVIKGNSYIVDAGFGGAYQAWQPLMLISGKDQPQIPGIFRFIEDNGTWYFEKVKRKHYIPEQSVPFTDTPELGNIRKIYTFTLEPRHINDFQELNAYLQVSPDTILQKKSICSLQTTEGLYALVGWTFTEMKYNYMEDVDLVQITTLTDEEVEKTLKDKFSIVLENKLVPVNVRGLPPNLVDTI
;
A
#
# COMPACT_ATOMS: atom_id res chain seq x y z
N MET A 1 33.95 -17.45 -20.11
CA MET A 1 33.10 -16.36 -20.65
C MET A 1 33.83 -15.68 -21.78
N ASP A 2 33.13 -15.31 -22.86
CA ASP A 2 33.68 -14.62 -24.04
C ASP A 2 33.06 -13.22 -24.17
N ILE A 3 33.92 -12.20 -24.29
CA ILE A 3 33.52 -10.80 -24.46
C ILE A 3 32.81 -10.57 -25.81
N LYS A 4 33.14 -11.36 -26.85
CA LYS A 4 32.50 -11.26 -28.17
C LYS A 4 31.05 -11.75 -28.14
N GLU A 5 30.77 -12.82 -27.41
CA GLU A 5 29.38 -13.26 -27.16
C GLU A 5 28.58 -12.18 -26.42
N TYR A 6 29.19 -11.50 -25.44
CA TYR A 6 28.56 -10.38 -24.73
C TYR A 6 28.26 -9.21 -25.68
N PHE A 7 29.22 -8.79 -26.51
CA PHE A 7 28.98 -7.73 -27.49
C PHE A 7 27.90 -8.09 -28.51
N ALA A 8 27.87 -9.36 -28.96
CA ALA A 8 26.78 -9.85 -29.79
C ALA A 8 25.41 -9.80 -29.05
N ARG A 9 25.37 -10.11 -27.75
CA ARG A 9 24.15 -10.05 -26.92
C ARG A 9 23.59 -8.64 -26.83
N ILE A 10 24.45 -7.64 -26.72
CA ILE A 10 24.04 -6.22 -26.61
C ILE A 10 23.99 -5.49 -27.95
N SER A 11 24.26 -6.20 -29.05
CA SER A 11 24.36 -5.66 -30.41
C SER A 11 25.42 -4.55 -30.57
N TYR A 12 26.50 -4.61 -29.80
CA TYR A 12 27.60 -3.64 -29.87
C TYR A 12 28.57 -4.00 -31.01
N GLN A 13 28.79 -3.06 -31.92
CA GLN A 13 29.71 -3.20 -33.07
C GLN A 13 30.80 -2.12 -33.09
N GLY A 14 30.84 -1.25 -32.07
CA GLY A 14 31.86 -0.21 -31.95
C GLY A 14 33.25 -0.77 -31.65
N SER A 15 34.28 0.06 -31.84
CA SER A 15 35.64 -0.26 -31.39
C SER A 15 35.74 -0.08 -29.87
N TYR A 16 36.36 -1.05 -29.23
CA TYR A 16 36.68 -1.06 -27.80
C TYR A 16 38.20 -1.03 -27.55
N ASP A 17 38.98 -0.56 -28.54
CA ASP A 17 40.45 -0.47 -28.45
C ASP A 17 40.92 0.69 -27.56
N LYS A 18 40.02 1.67 -27.31
CA LYS A 18 40.27 2.82 -26.44
C LYS A 18 39.53 2.64 -25.11
N LEU A 19 40.22 2.95 -24.02
CA LEU A 19 39.68 2.96 -22.66
C LEU A 19 39.30 4.38 -22.25
N ASP A 20 38.37 4.98 -23.00
CA ASP A 20 37.89 6.34 -22.78
C ASP A 20 36.40 6.37 -22.37
N LEU A 21 35.95 7.52 -21.89
CA LEU A 21 34.57 7.71 -21.45
C LEU A 21 33.56 7.49 -22.59
N ALA A 22 33.94 7.75 -23.84
CA ALA A 22 33.05 7.60 -24.99
C ALA A 22 32.78 6.12 -25.27
N THR A 23 33.81 5.29 -25.31
CA THR A 23 33.67 3.83 -25.44
C THR A 23 32.91 3.23 -24.24
N LEU A 24 33.21 3.65 -23.01
CA LEU A 24 32.46 3.23 -21.82
C LEU A 24 30.97 3.56 -21.93
N THR A 25 30.65 4.80 -22.31
CA THR A 25 29.26 5.27 -22.46
C THR A 25 28.52 4.50 -23.55
N ASP A 26 29.17 4.23 -24.68
CA ASP A 26 28.57 3.53 -25.81
C ASP A 26 28.25 2.08 -25.47
N ILE A 27 29.18 1.36 -24.84
CA ILE A 27 28.97 -0.01 -24.34
C ILE A 27 27.85 -0.03 -23.29
N PHE A 28 27.86 0.93 -22.36
CA PHE A 28 26.85 1.05 -21.31
C PHE A 28 25.44 1.28 -21.88
N GLN A 29 25.29 2.16 -22.88
CA GLN A 29 24.01 2.39 -23.53
C GLN A 29 23.49 1.17 -24.28
N HIS A 30 24.37 0.42 -24.96
CA HIS A 30 24.00 -0.84 -25.59
C HIS A 30 23.57 -1.88 -24.53
N HIS A 31 24.26 -1.94 -23.39
CA HIS A 31 23.91 -2.83 -22.29
C HIS A 31 22.48 -2.57 -21.78
N ILE A 32 22.18 -1.34 -21.33
CA ILE A 32 20.86 -1.02 -20.71
C ILE A 32 19.67 -1.10 -21.69
N ARG A 33 19.94 -1.09 -23.00
CA ARG A 33 18.94 -1.26 -24.07
C ARG A 33 18.73 -2.71 -24.48
N ALA A 34 19.66 -3.60 -24.15
CA ALA A 34 19.60 -5.00 -24.53
C ALA A 34 19.34 -5.93 -23.35
N VAL A 35 19.88 -5.60 -22.16
CA VAL A 35 19.76 -6.40 -20.94
C VAL A 35 18.73 -5.73 -20.02
N ALA A 36 17.65 -6.46 -19.72
CA ALA A 36 16.59 -5.95 -18.87
C ALA A 36 17.00 -5.96 -17.39
N PHE A 37 16.52 -4.98 -16.64
CA PHE A 37 16.41 -5.09 -15.18
C PHE A 37 15.17 -5.93 -14.86
N GLU A 38 15.35 -7.11 -14.28
CA GLU A 38 14.26 -8.07 -14.07
C GLU A 38 14.50 -9.05 -12.91
N ASN A 39 13.42 -9.53 -12.30
CA ASN A 39 13.44 -10.53 -11.24
C ASN A 39 12.56 -11.76 -11.55
N LEU A 40 12.26 -12.02 -12.81
CA LEU A 40 11.29 -13.03 -13.25
C LEU A 40 11.73 -14.45 -12.90
N SER A 41 13.02 -14.69 -12.65
CA SER A 41 13.50 -15.98 -12.12
C SER A 41 12.79 -16.35 -10.82
N ILE A 42 12.61 -15.41 -9.89
CA ILE A 42 11.87 -15.63 -8.62
C ILE A 42 10.45 -16.11 -8.91
N HIS A 43 9.78 -15.44 -9.84
CA HIS A 43 8.40 -15.67 -10.26
C HIS A 43 8.22 -16.87 -11.21
N CYS A 44 9.33 -17.53 -11.56
CA CYS A 44 9.41 -18.80 -12.26
C CYS A 44 9.82 -19.96 -11.35
N GLY A 45 10.00 -19.71 -10.03
CA GLY A 45 10.51 -20.69 -9.09
C GLY A 45 11.98 -21.05 -9.34
N GLU A 46 12.78 -20.09 -9.78
CA GLU A 46 14.22 -20.17 -9.95
C GLU A 46 14.91 -19.32 -8.88
N ARG A 47 16.03 -19.81 -8.38
CA ARG A 47 16.88 -19.06 -7.45
C ARG A 47 17.86 -18.20 -8.23
N ILE A 48 18.13 -17.00 -7.72
CA ILE A 48 19.20 -16.14 -8.20
C ILE A 48 20.45 -16.38 -7.34
N GLU A 49 21.53 -16.77 -7.99
CA GLU A 49 22.82 -17.05 -7.38
C GLU A 49 23.84 -16.00 -7.86
N LEU A 50 24.72 -15.56 -6.96
CA LEU A 50 25.77 -14.59 -7.27
C LEU A 50 27.00 -15.27 -7.88
N ASP A 51 26.78 -16.13 -8.86
CA ASP A 51 27.83 -16.76 -9.64
C ASP A 51 27.95 -16.08 -11.02
N LEU A 52 29.17 -15.65 -11.37
CA LEU A 52 29.40 -14.87 -12.57
C LEU A 52 29.17 -15.68 -13.85
N GLU A 53 29.54 -16.97 -13.85
CA GLU A 53 29.36 -17.84 -15.01
C GLU A 53 27.88 -18.17 -15.24
N ALA A 54 27.12 -18.45 -14.18
CA ALA A 54 25.68 -18.63 -14.21
C ALA A 54 24.98 -17.35 -14.70
N THR A 55 25.36 -16.19 -14.16
CA THR A 55 24.87 -14.87 -14.58
C THR A 55 25.14 -14.63 -16.06
N TYR A 56 26.36 -14.91 -16.52
CA TYR A 56 26.74 -14.82 -17.93
C TYR A 56 25.89 -15.75 -18.81
N ASN A 57 25.73 -17.01 -18.42
CA ASN A 57 24.92 -17.97 -19.18
C ASN A 57 23.45 -17.52 -19.26
N LYS A 58 22.88 -17.01 -18.16
CA LYS A 58 21.52 -16.47 -18.11
C LYS A 58 21.37 -15.24 -19.03
N ILE A 59 22.20 -14.22 -18.82
CA ILE A 59 22.02 -12.93 -19.52
C ILE A 59 22.48 -13.01 -20.97
N VAL A 60 23.66 -13.58 -21.24
CA VAL A 60 24.29 -13.59 -22.57
C VAL A 60 23.72 -14.69 -23.45
N ARG A 61 23.75 -15.94 -22.98
CA ARG A 61 23.38 -17.09 -23.83
C ARG A 61 21.88 -17.33 -23.89
N LYS A 62 21.18 -17.22 -22.76
CA LYS A 62 19.71 -17.35 -22.70
C LYS A 62 18.95 -16.05 -22.99
N LYS A 63 19.67 -14.95 -23.25
CA LYS A 63 19.08 -13.63 -23.55
C LYS A 63 18.10 -13.12 -22.49
N ARG A 64 18.34 -13.46 -21.22
CA ARG A 64 17.58 -12.92 -20.08
C ARG A 64 18.13 -11.56 -19.64
N GLY A 65 17.54 -11.01 -18.59
CA GLY A 65 18.08 -9.91 -17.82
C GLY A 65 18.56 -10.39 -16.44
N GLY A 66 18.60 -9.47 -15.49
CA GLY A 66 18.78 -9.76 -14.08
C GLY A 66 18.47 -8.55 -13.21
N TRP A 67 18.52 -8.67 -11.89
CA TRP A 67 18.47 -7.50 -11.01
C TRP A 67 19.86 -6.89 -10.82
N CYS A 68 20.02 -5.89 -9.94
CA CYS A 68 21.26 -5.11 -9.84
C CYS A 68 22.51 -5.96 -9.60
N MET A 69 22.43 -6.98 -8.75
CA MET A 69 23.56 -7.85 -8.41
C MET A 69 23.99 -8.76 -9.57
N GLU A 70 23.10 -9.04 -10.53
CA GLU A 70 23.44 -9.81 -11.74
C GLU A 70 23.92 -8.87 -12.85
N ASN A 71 23.16 -7.79 -13.10
CA ASN A 71 23.46 -6.82 -14.16
C ASN A 71 24.80 -6.12 -13.93
N ASN A 72 24.97 -5.51 -12.75
CA ASN A 72 26.18 -4.76 -12.45
C ASN A 72 27.38 -5.67 -12.21
N TYR A 73 27.18 -6.91 -11.76
CA TYR A 73 28.29 -7.86 -11.65
C TYR A 73 28.78 -8.31 -13.03
N LEU A 74 27.88 -8.64 -13.96
CA LEU A 74 28.24 -8.91 -15.35
C LEU A 74 28.92 -7.70 -16.01
N LEU A 75 28.37 -6.49 -15.83
CA LEU A 75 28.96 -5.26 -16.37
C LEU A 75 30.35 -5.00 -15.77
N SER A 76 30.56 -5.29 -14.49
CA SER A 76 31.88 -5.17 -13.87
C SER A 76 32.91 -6.10 -14.52
N TRP A 77 32.52 -7.33 -14.84
CA TRP A 77 33.38 -8.28 -15.54
C TRP A 77 33.74 -7.78 -16.94
N VAL A 78 32.76 -7.26 -17.69
CA VAL A 78 32.97 -6.68 -19.03
C VAL A 78 33.99 -5.55 -18.95
N LEU A 79 33.76 -4.58 -18.07
CA LEU A 79 34.61 -3.39 -17.96
C LEU A 79 36.03 -3.73 -17.47
N LYS A 80 36.16 -4.64 -16.48
CA LYS A 80 37.46 -5.15 -16.04
C LYS A 80 38.19 -5.91 -17.14
N THR A 81 37.47 -6.69 -17.95
CA THR A 81 38.04 -7.45 -19.08
C THR A 81 38.57 -6.52 -20.16
N LEU A 82 37.94 -5.36 -20.37
CA LEU A 82 38.44 -4.33 -21.27
C LEU A 82 39.64 -3.57 -20.69
N GLY A 83 39.80 -3.55 -19.36
CA GLY A 83 40.92 -2.92 -18.67
C GLY A 83 40.56 -1.62 -17.95
N TYR A 84 39.27 -1.32 -17.78
CA TYR A 84 38.84 -0.22 -16.90
C TYR A 84 39.14 -0.55 -15.44
N ASP A 85 39.51 0.46 -14.65
CA ASP A 85 39.60 0.34 -13.19
C ASP A 85 38.19 0.40 -12.59
N VAL A 86 37.70 -0.73 -12.09
CA VAL A 86 36.32 -0.90 -11.62
C VAL A 86 36.28 -1.38 -10.18
N THR A 87 35.57 -0.63 -9.34
CA THR A 87 35.26 -0.98 -7.95
C THR A 87 33.77 -1.25 -7.79
N LEU A 88 33.39 -2.33 -7.10
CA LEU A 88 32.00 -2.57 -6.71
C LEU A 88 31.69 -1.75 -5.44
N LEU A 89 30.51 -1.13 -5.39
CA LEU A 89 30.03 -0.36 -4.26
C LEU A 89 28.65 -0.86 -3.82
N GLY A 90 28.36 -0.74 -2.53
CA GLY A 90 27.05 -1.05 -1.95
C GLY A 90 26.26 0.23 -1.66
N SER A 91 24.96 0.19 -1.95
CA SER A 91 24.03 1.28 -1.70
C SER A 91 22.76 0.81 -1.00
N LYS A 92 22.07 1.78 -0.42
CA LYS A 92 20.76 1.64 0.22
C LYS A 92 19.74 2.40 -0.62
N VAL A 93 18.72 1.72 -1.14
CA VAL A 93 17.71 2.33 -2.00
C VAL A 93 16.72 3.16 -1.17
N TYR A 94 16.30 4.31 -1.70
CA TYR A 94 15.23 5.10 -1.08
C TYR A 94 13.87 4.45 -1.34
N VAL A 95 13.09 4.27 -0.27
CA VAL A 95 11.76 3.66 -0.27
C VAL A 95 10.72 4.74 -0.01
N PRO A 96 10.02 5.26 -1.04
CA PRO A 96 9.07 6.36 -0.90
C PRO A 96 7.93 6.06 0.08
N GLU A 97 7.53 4.80 0.22
CA GLU A 97 6.47 4.36 1.13
C GLU A 97 6.81 4.59 2.60
N TYR A 98 8.10 4.58 2.95
CA TYR A 98 8.59 4.80 4.31
C TYR A 98 9.29 6.15 4.49
N ASP A 99 9.40 6.95 3.42
CA ASP A 99 10.23 8.17 3.35
C ASP A 99 11.65 7.97 3.92
N ALA A 100 12.22 6.78 3.70
CA ALA A 100 13.48 6.37 4.29
C ALA A 100 14.33 5.59 3.26
N TYR A 101 15.64 5.57 3.47
CA TYR A 101 16.51 4.64 2.77
C TYR A 101 16.43 3.26 3.44
N ALA A 102 16.67 2.19 2.69
CA ALA A 102 16.74 0.84 3.24
C ALA A 102 17.71 0.77 4.43
N ASP A 103 17.42 -0.07 5.42
CA ASP A 103 18.26 -0.19 6.62
C ASP A 103 19.62 -0.84 6.30
N GLU A 104 19.65 -1.75 5.33
CA GLU A 104 20.83 -2.51 4.91
C GLU A 104 21.17 -2.27 3.44
N ILE A 105 22.38 -2.67 3.03
CA ILE A 105 22.79 -2.62 1.62
C ILE A 105 21.91 -3.58 0.80
N ASP A 106 21.18 -3.02 -0.16
CA ASP A 106 20.23 -3.76 -1.00
C ASP A 106 20.45 -3.53 -2.51
N HIS A 107 21.43 -2.69 -2.88
CA HIS A 107 21.74 -2.41 -4.28
C HIS A 107 23.25 -2.36 -4.54
N LEU A 108 23.67 -3.01 -5.64
CA LEU A 108 25.05 -3.03 -6.14
C LEU A 108 25.18 -1.99 -7.25
N LEU A 109 26.24 -1.17 -7.23
CA LEU A 109 26.62 -0.27 -8.33
C LEU A 109 28.14 -0.28 -8.54
N LEU A 110 28.62 0.33 -9.62
CA LEU A 110 30.05 0.34 -9.97
C LEU A 110 30.61 1.75 -9.91
N LYS A 111 31.86 1.88 -9.44
CA LYS A 111 32.71 3.05 -9.65
C LYS A 111 33.78 2.71 -10.68
N VAL A 112 33.97 3.58 -11.67
CA VAL A 112 35.00 3.47 -12.70
C VAL A 112 35.93 4.67 -12.62
N VAL A 113 37.25 4.43 -12.62
CA VAL A 113 38.26 5.51 -12.64
C VAL A 113 38.85 5.64 -14.03
N LEU A 114 38.83 6.86 -14.58
CA LEU A 114 39.36 7.21 -15.91
C LEU A 114 39.99 8.60 -15.86
N ASP A 115 41.24 8.73 -16.29
CA ASP A 115 41.99 9.99 -16.33
C ASP A 115 41.87 10.79 -15.00
N ASP A 116 42.13 10.11 -13.87
CA ASP A 116 42.02 10.63 -12.50
C ASP A 116 40.61 11.08 -12.06
N LYS A 117 39.58 10.83 -12.88
CA LYS A 117 38.17 11.11 -12.55
C LYS A 117 37.44 9.83 -12.18
N SER A 118 36.53 9.93 -11.21
CA SER A 118 35.66 8.82 -10.81
C SER A 118 34.26 9.00 -11.40
N TYR A 119 33.72 7.93 -11.96
CA TYR A 119 32.37 7.87 -12.49
C TYR A 119 31.59 6.75 -11.81
N ILE A 120 30.30 6.97 -11.56
CA ILE A 120 29.36 5.91 -11.20
C ILE A 120 28.75 5.34 -12.47
N VAL A 121 28.76 4.01 -12.57
CA VAL A 121 28.13 3.24 -13.63
C VAL A 121 27.19 2.23 -12.99
N ASP A 122 25.91 2.37 -13.27
CA ASP A 122 24.87 1.50 -12.71
C ASP A 122 23.87 1.15 -13.82
N GLY A 123 23.94 -0.07 -14.35
CA GLY A 123 23.00 -0.60 -15.35
C GLY A 123 21.88 -1.43 -14.73
N GLY A 124 21.78 -1.43 -13.40
CA GLY A 124 21.01 -2.40 -12.63
C GLY A 124 19.86 -1.80 -11.82
N PHE A 125 19.57 -0.50 -11.92
CA PHE A 125 18.43 0.11 -11.23
C PHE A 125 17.14 0.05 -12.06
N GLY A 126 17.25 0.24 -13.38
CA GLY A 126 16.13 0.11 -14.31
C GLY A 126 15.07 1.21 -14.21
N MET A 127 13.89 0.93 -14.78
CA MET A 127 12.73 1.82 -14.78
C MET A 127 13.06 3.24 -15.32
N ALA A 128 12.30 4.24 -14.90
CA ALA A 128 12.53 5.64 -15.25
C ALA A 128 13.67 6.31 -14.45
N TYR A 129 14.40 5.55 -13.64
CA TYR A 129 15.49 6.04 -12.77
C TYR A 129 16.87 5.65 -13.31
N GLN A 130 16.92 4.79 -14.32
CA GLN A 130 18.15 4.36 -14.99
C GLN A 130 18.91 5.54 -15.61
N MET A 131 20.18 5.72 -15.24
CA MET A 131 21.10 6.62 -15.93
C MET A 131 21.46 6.04 -17.31
N TRP A 132 21.66 6.89 -18.32
CA TRP A 132 22.05 6.51 -19.68
C TRP A 132 23.52 6.78 -19.98
N GLN A 133 24.22 7.48 -19.09
CA GLN A 133 25.64 7.79 -19.20
C GLN A 133 26.28 7.61 -17.82
N PRO A 134 27.55 7.18 -17.76
CA PRO A 134 28.35 7.24 -16.53
C PRO A 134 28.27 8.63 -15.92
N MET A 135 28.00 8.69 -14.62
CA MET A 135 27.83 9.93 -13.87
C MET A 135 29.14 10.30 -13.18
N GLU A 136 29.72 11.47 -13.48
CA GLU A 136 30.95 11.91 -12.80
C GLU A 136 30.65 12.16 -11.31
N LEU A 137 31.53 11.69 -10.42
CA LEU A 137 31.32 11.74 -8.98
C LEU A 137 31.66 13.15 -8.43
N ILE A 138 30.80 14.12 -8.74
CA ILE A 138 30.91 15.52 -8.32
C ILE A 138 29.65 15.93 -7.57
N SER A 139 29.82 16.34 -6.31
CA SER A 139 28.72 16.79 -5.45
C SER A 139 28.14 18.13 -5.94
N GLY A 140 26.82 18.27 -5.83
CA GLY A 140 26.07 19.49 -6.12
C GLY A 140 25.89 19.84 -7.61
N THR A 141 26.45 19.05 -8.53
CA THR A 141 26.45 19.36 -9.96
C THR A 141 25.31 18.64 -10.69
N ASP A 142 24.48 19.40 -11.40
CA ASP A 142 23.47 18.84 -12.31
C ASP A 142 24.12 18.19 -13.52
N GLN A 143 23.73 16.95 -13.80
CA GLN A 143 24.19 16.16 -14.94
C GLN A 143 22.97 15.79 -15.80
N PRO A 144 22.61 16.62 -16.80
CA PRO A 144 21.47 16.38 -17.67
C PRO A 144 21.70 15.15 -18.56
N GLN A 145 20.73 14.24 -18.57
CA GLN A 145 20.70 13.08 -19.45
C GLN A 145 19.33 12.95 -20.14
N THR A 146 19.21 12.05 -21.11
CA THR A 146 17.93 11.80 -21.79
C THR A 146 16.81 11.44 -20.80
N PRO A 147 16.99 10.61 -19.76
CA PRO A 147 15.92 10.30 -18.80
C PRO A 147 15.53 11.45 -17.85
N GLY A 148 16.33 12.51 -17.75
CA GLY A 148 16.15 13.61 -16.80
C GLY A 148 17.48 14.15 -16.29
N VAL A 149 17.43 15.04 -15.31
CA VAL A 149 18.63 15.57 -14.66
C VAL A 149 18.95 14.73 -13.43
N PHE A 150 20.18 14.28 -13.32
CA PHE A 150 20.69 13.58 -12.15
C PHE A 150 21.66 14.47 -11.39
N ARG A 151 21.74 14.28 -10.08
CA ARG A 151 22.66 15.01 -9.21
C ARG A 151 23.17 14.10 -8.11
N PHE A 152 24.46 14.22 -7.82
CA PHE A 152 25.01 13.69 -6.58
C PHE A 152 25.04 14.78 -5.52
N LEU A 153 24.67 14.43 -4.30
CA LEU A 153 24.99 15.22 -3.10
C LEU A 153 25.92 14.40 -2.22
N GLU A 154 26.84 15.07 -1.55
CA GLU A 154 27.79 14.43 -0.63
C GLU A 154 27.67 15.13 0.72
N GLU A 155 27.53 14.31 1.76
CA GLU A 155 27.50 14.76 3.14
C GLU A 155 28.23 13.74 4.01
N SER A 156 29.30 14.17 4.68
CA SER A 156 30.04 13.38 5.68
C SER A 156 30.52 12.00 5.17
N GLY A 157 30.96 11.91 3.92
CA GLY A 157 31.44 10.68 3.28
C GLY A 157 30.35 9.80 2.66
N VAL A 158 29.08 10.23 2.74
CA VAL A 158 27.93 9.55 2.13
C VAL A 158 27.49 10.31 0.89
N TRP A 159 27.28 9.57 -0.19
CA TRP A 159 26.84 10.09 -1.48
C TRP A 159 25.37 9.74 -1.72
N TYR A 160 24.58 10.68 -2.19
CA TYR A 160 23.15 10.56 -2.46
C TYR A 160 22.91 10.81 -3.95
N LEU A 161 22.22 9.89 -4.62
CA LEU A 161 21.73 10.10 -5.97
C LEU A 161 20.31 10.67 -5.93
N GLU A 162 20.12 11.80 -6.57
CA GLU A 162 18.81 12.38 -6.84
C GLU A 162 18.54 12.48 -8.34
N LYS A 163 17.27 12.38 -8.72
CA LYS A 163 16.79 12.57 -10.09
C LYS A 163 15.66 13.58 -10.11
N VAL A 164 15.82 14.63 -10.91
CA VAL A 164 14.75 15.55 -11.27
C VAL A 164 14.01 14.97 -12.48
N LYS A 165 12.75 14.55 -12.26
CA LYS A 165 11.90 13.98 -13.31
C LYS A 165 11.21 15.09 -14.09
N ARG A 166 11.17 14.95 -15.42
CA ARG A 166 10.33 15.79 -16.27
C ARG A 166 8.86 15.63 -15.92
N LYS A 167 8.10 16.64 -16.31
CA LYS A 167 6.65 16.59 -16.37
C LYS A 167 6.19 15.38 -17.20
N GLN A 168 5.05 14.79 -16.87
CA GLN A 168 4.53 13.63 -17.61
C GLN A 168 3.19 13.92 -18.26
N TRP A 169 3.00 13.44 -19.49
CA TRP A 169 1.73 13.45 -20.21
C TRP A 169 1.20 12.03 -20.37
N ILE A 170 -0.02 11.77 -19.92
CA ILE A 170 -0.64 10.44 -19.89
C ILE A 170 -1.93 10.47 -20.74
N PRO A 171 -1.92 10.00 -22.00
CA PRO A 171 -3.07 10.11 -22.89
C PRO A 171 -4.24 9.17 -22.58
N ASN A 172 -3.98 7.99 -22.00
CA ASN A 172 -4.99 6.92 -21.86
C ASN A 172 -5.79 6.94 -20.53
N GLN A 173 -5.96 8.09 -19.89
CA GLN A 173 -6.92 8.25 -18.78
C GLN A 173 -8.31 8.59 -19.36
N SER A 174 -9.31 7.73 -19.12
CA SER A 174 -10.71 7.94 -19.52
C SER A 174 -11.35 9.14 -18.78
N VAL A 175 -11.23 10.29 -19.45
CA VAL A 175 -12.13 11.45 -19.57
C VAL A 175 -12.20 12.55 -18.48
N SER A 176 -11.92 13.78 -18.97
CA SER A 176 -12.40 15.13 -18.59
C SER A 176 -11.69 15.93 -17.48
N THR A 177 -10.54 16.55 -17.79
CA THR A 177 -10.40 17.93 -18.30
C THR A 177 -8.91 18.29 -18.31
N SER A 178 -8.40 18.73 -19.45
CA SER A 178 -7.01 19.21 -19.72
C SER A 178 -5.87 18.38 -19.12
N HIS A 179 -5.18 17.61 -19.98
CA HIS A 179 -3.79 17.13 -19.80
C HIS A 179 -3.25 17.16 -18.36
N ASN A 180 -3.41 16.06 -17.61
CA ASN A 180 -2.82 15.92 -16.27
C ASN A 180 -1.29 15.89 -16.38
N VAL A 181 -0.68 17.06 -16.34
CA VAL A 181 0.77 17.24 -16.31
C VAL A 181 1.22 17.05 -14.86
N GLU A 182 1.82 15.91 -14.53
CA GLU A 182 2.52 15.78 -13.24
C GLU A 182 3.65 16.82 -13.17
N LYS A 183 3.81 17.48 -12.03
CA LYS A 183 4.85 18.51 -11.85
C LYS A 183 6.24 17.87 -11.89
N GLU A 184 7.24 18.69 -12.22
CA GLU A 184 8.63 18.33 -12.04
C GLU A 184 8.89 18.08 -10.55
N VAL A 185 9.44 16.91 -10.22
CA VAL A 185 9.70 16.49 -8.84
C VAL A 185 11.11 15.94 -8.75
N CYS A 186 11.89 16.45 -7.80
CA CYS A 186 13.15 15.85 -7.39
C CYS A 186 12.85 14.59 -6.56
N ARG A 187 13.44 13.46 -6.94
CA ARG A 187 13.28 12.17 -6.25
C ARG A 187 14.63 11.67 -5.78
N ARG A 188 14.71 11.30 -4.50
CA ARG A 188 15.80 10.50 -3.94
C ARG A 188 15.78 9.10 -4.57
N VAL A 189 16.95 8.57 -4.92
CA VAL A 189 17.09 7.28 -5.59
C VAL A 189 17.77 6.26 -4.68
N TYR A 190 19.02 6.51 -4.29
CA TYR A 190 19.77 5.69 -3.34
C TYR A 190 20.88 6.51 -2.68
N LEU A 191 21.44 5.99 -1.58
CA LEU A 191 22.67 6.50 -0.97
C LEU A 191 23.75 5.42 -0.92
N PHE A 192 25.02 5.81 -0.90
CA PHE A 192 26.16 4.90 -0.87
C PHE A 192 27.40 5.54 -0.25
N THR A 193 28.39 4.71 0.04
CA THR A 193 29.75 5.15 0.41
C THR A 193 30.74 4.68 -0.65
N LEU A 194 31.94 5.25 -0.67
CA LEU A 194 33.00 4.83 -1.60
C LEU A 194 33.79 3.61 -1.10
N GLN A 195 33.30 2.93 -0.06
CA GLN A 195 33.91 1.70 0.45
C GLN A 195 33.83 0.61 -0.62
N PRO A 196 34.98 0.07 -1.09
CA PRO A 196 35.00 -1.07 -1.98
C PRO A 196 34.28 -2.27 -1.36
N ARG A 197 33.57 -3.02 -2.20
CA ARG A 197 32.86 -4.24 -1.81
C ARG A 197 33.30 -5.43 -2.66
N ASP A 198 33.20 -6.61 -2.08
CA ASP A 198 33.28 -7.88 -2.78
C ASP A 198 31.88 -8.43 -3.06
N ILE A 199 31.73 -9.26 -4.11
CA ILE A 199 30.41 -9.79 -4.49
C ILE A 199 29.83 -10.68 -3.39
N GLU A 200 30.70 -11.36 -2.64
CA GLU A 200 30.34 -12.26 -1.55
C GLU A 200 29.60 -11.52 -0.41
N GLU A 201 29.89 -10.22 -0.20
CA GLU A 201 29.20 -9.39 0.79
C GLU A 201 27.71 -9.21 0.46
N PHE A 202 27.32 -9.34 -0.81
CA PHE A 202 25.92 -9.25 -1.24
C PHE A 202 25.15 -10.58 -1.07
N SER A 203 25.81 -11.68 -0.68
CA SER A 203 25.16 -13.00 -0.60
C SER A 203 23.97 -13.03 0.37
N ALA A 204 24.09 -12.36 1.52
CA ALA A 204 23.04 -12.30 2.53
C ALA A 204 21.84 -11.48 2.03
N CYS A 205 22.08 -10.30 1.46
CA CYS A 205 21.00 -9.49 0.89
C CYS A 205 20.38 -10.14 -0.35
N ASN A 206 21.15 -10.83 -1.21
CA ASN A 206 20.64 -11.62 -2.34
C ASN A 206 19.71 -12.74 -1.86
N ALA A 207 20.07 -13.46 -0.79
CA ALA A 207 19.21 -14.48 -0.20
C ALA A 207 17.94 -13.86 0.38
N HIS A 208 18.07 -12.78 1.16
CA HIS A 208 16.94 -12.11 1.78
C HIS A 208 15.98 -11.52 0.74
N LEU A 209 16.46 -10.73 -0.22
CA LEU A 209 15.61 -10.03 -1.19
C LEU A 209 14.80 -10.96 -2.10
N GLN A 210 15.22 -12.21 -2.32
CA GLN A 210 14.44 -13.16 -3.14
C GLN A 210 13.47 -14.05 -2.34
N THR A 211 13.53 -14.05 -1.00
CA THR A 211 12.68 -14.89 -0.16
C THR A 211 11.87 -14.13 0.89
N ALA A 212 12.35 -12.95 1.30
CA ALA A 212 11.69 -12.14 2.32
C ALA A 212 10.30 -11.76 1.82
N PRO A 213 9.23 -12.08 2.58
CA PRO A 213 7.87 -11.88 2.12
C PRO A 213 7.58 -10.42 1.74
N ASP A 214 8.12 -9.47 2.50
CA ASP A 214 8.00 -8.03 2.33
C ASP A 214 8.95 -7.42 1.28
N SER A 215 9.87 -8.23 0.73
CA SER A 215 10.75 -7.76 -0.34
C SER A 215 9.95 -7.37 -1.58
N LEU A 216 10.29 -6.22 -2.15
CA LEU A 216 9.78 -5.77 -3.46
C LEU A 216 9.85 -6.85 -4.52
N PHE A 217 10.94 -7.61 -4.50
CA PHE A 217 11.24 -8.59 -5.53
C PHE A 217 10.42 -9.89 -5.36
N VAL A 218 9.84 -10.10 -4.19
CA VAL A 218 8.87 -11.18 -3.93
C VAL A 218 7.45 -10.68 -4.19
N THR A 219 7.12 -9.44 -3.81
CA THR A 219 5.76 -8.90 -3.97
C THR A 219 5.46 -8.39 -5.37
N LYS A 220 6.47 -8.17 -6.21
CA LYS A 220 6.30 -7.70 -7.59
C LYS A 220 7.20 -8.44 -8.56
N SER A 221 6.61 -8.94 -9.64
CA SER A 221 7.35 -9.35 -10.83
C SER A 221 7.61 -8.11 -11.69
N ILE A 222 8.88 -7.77 -11.90
CA ILE A 222 9.35 -6.55 -12.55
C ILE A 222 10.24 -6.96 -13.72
N CYS A 223 10.03 -6.31 -14.86
CA CYS A 223 10.94 -6.36 -16.00
C CYS A 223 10.95 -4.99 -16.68
N SER A 224 12.11 -4.34 -16.79
CA SER A 224 12.25 -3.05 -17.44
C SER A 224 13.43 -3.02 -18.40
N LEU A 225 13.26 -2.33 -19.53
CA LEU A 225 14.25 -2.24 -20.59
C LEU A 225 14.25 -0.83 -21.17
N GLN A 226 15.43 -0.22 -21.29
CA GLN A 226 15.56 1.09 -21.91
C GLN A 226 15.37 0.97 -23.43
N THR A 227 14.77 1.97 -24.05
CA THR A 227 14.64 2.05 -25.51
C THR A 227 15.58 3.14 -26.04
N THR A 228 15.53 3.42 -27.34
CA THR A 228 16.30 4.51 -27.96
C THR A 228 15.85 5.89 -27.50
N ASP A 229 14.60 6.04 -27.05
CA ASP A 229 13.97 7.32 -26.69
C ASP A 229 13.17 7.26 -25.38
N GLY A 230 13.35 6.23 -24.55
CA GLY A 230 12.40 5.93 -23.49
C GLY A 230 12.73 4.72 -22.63
N VAL A 231 11.73 4.21 -21.93
CA VAL A 231 11.79 2.96 -21.17
C VAL A 231 10.46 2.23 -21.28
N ARG A 232 10.50 0.90 -21.28
CA ARG A 232 9.32 0.05 -21.06
C ARG A 232 9.50 -0.74 -19.78
N ALA A 233 8.41 -0.90 -19.03
CA ALA A 233 8.38 -1.62 -17.77
C ALA A 233 7.11 -2.45 -17.67
N LEU A 234 7.26 -3.71 -17.31
CA LEU A 234 6.19 -4.63 -16.99
C LEU A 234 6.26 -4.95 -15.49
N VAL A 235 5.23 -4.55 -14.74
CA VAL A 235 5.11 -4.81 -13.29
C VAL A 235 3.81 -5.56 -13.04
N GLY A 236 3.89 -6.83 -12.65
CA GLY A 236 2.77 -7.76 -12.74
C GLY A 236 2.17 -7.74 -14.16
N TRP A 237 0.91 -7.37 -14.27
CA TRP A 237 0.17 -7.24 -15.54
C TRP A 237 0.27 -5.84 -16.18
N LYS A 238 0.85 -4.86 -15.50
CA LYS A 238 0.88 -3.47 -15.96
C LYS A 238 2.09 -3.22 -16.84
N LEU A 239 1.87 -3.08 -18.15
CA LEU A 239 2.86 -2.57 -19.09
C LEU A 239 2.80 -1.05 -19.12
N THR A 240 3.93 -0.41 -18.87
CA THR A 240 4.12 1.04 -18.96
C THR A 240 5.22 1.33 -19.97
N GLU A 241 4.95 2.18 -20.95
CA GLU A 241 5.93 2.67 -21.92
C GLU A 241 6.06 4.18 -21.76
N ILE A 242 7.29 4.65 -21.55
CA ILE A 242 7.61 6.05 -21.36
C ILE A 242 8.49 6.49 -22.51
N LYS A 243 8.11 7.55 -23.21
CA LYS A 243 8.93 8.24 -24.20
C LYS A 243 9.42 9.55 -23.61
N TYR A 244 10.73 9.67 -23.42
CA TYR A 244 11.35 10.83 -22.80
C TYR A 244 11.28 12.05 -23.70
N ASN A 245 11.04 13.21 -23.10
CA ASN A 245 11.03 14.52 -23.78
C ASN A 245 10.19 14.51 -25.08
N TYR A 246 9.02 13.90 -25.01
CA TYR A 246 8.07 13.79 -26.12
C TYR A 246 7.62 15.16 -26.63
N LYS A 247 7.33 16.11 -25.73
CA LYS A 247 6.91 17.47 -26.08
C LYS A 247 7.13 18.45 -24.92
N ASP A 248 7.67 19.63 -25.19
CA ASP A 248 7.80 20.75 -24.23
C ASP A 248 8.39 20.36 -22.86
N ASN A 249 9.50 19.60 -22.85
CA ASN A 249 10.12 19.05 -21.63
C ASN A 249 9.17 18.13 -20.82
N MET A 250 8.29 17.40 -21.50
CA MET A 250 7.40 16.40 -20.92
C MET A 250 7.66 15.01 -21.50
N ASP A 251 7.61 13.99 -20.64
CA ASP A 251 7.65 12.60 -21.03
C ASP A 251 6.23 12.11 -21.36
N LEU A 252 6.06 11.33 -22.43
CA LEU A 252 4.79 10.65 -22.73
C LEU A 252 4.77 9.31 -21.98
N VAL A 253 3.70 9.00 -21.26
CA VAL A 253 3.53 7.75 -20.51
C VAL A 253 2.27 7.02 -20.99
N GLU A 254 2.47 5.86 -21.60
CA GLU A 254 1.39 4.98 -22.03
C GLU A 254 1.30 3.78 -21.09
N ILE A 255 0.08 3.48 -20.64
CA ILE A 255 -0.17 2.39 -19.69
C ILE A 255 -1.18 1.44 -20.31
N ARG A 256 -0.92 0.14 -20.16
CA ARG A 256 -1.83 -0.94 -20.54
C ARG A 256 -1.79 -2.04 -19.49
N ILE A 257 -2.96 -2.57 -19.13
CA ILE A 257 -3.08 -3.79 -18.33
C ILE A 257 -3.22 -4.96 -19.31
N LEU A 258 -2.38 -5.99 -19.14
CA LEU A 258 -2.32 -7.17 -19.99
C LEU A 258 -3.15 -8.31 -19.39
N ALA A 259 -3.76 -9.12 -20.24
CA ALA A 259 -4.29 -10.42 -19.81
C ALA A 259 -3.16 -11.46 -19.69
N ASP A 260 -3.39 -12.54 -18.94
CA ASP A 260 -2.39 -13.60 -18.71
C ASP A 260 -1.84 -14.19 -20.01
N GLU A 261 -2.72 -14.42 -20.99
CA GLU A 261 -2.37 -14.96 -22.31
C GLU A 261 -1.48 -14.02 -23.15
N GLU A 262 -1.41 -12.73 -22.80
CA GLU A 262 -0.58 -11.75 -23.50
C GLU A 262 0.84 -11.63 -22.93
N MET A 263 1.09 -12.21 -21.76
CA MET A 263 2.33 -12.00 -21.00
C MET A 263 3.55 -12.56 -21.72
N GLU A 264 3.51 -13.83 -22.14
CA GLU A 264 4.64 -14.47 -22.82
C GLU A 264 4.94 -13.79 -24.16
N LYS A 265 3.89 -13.46 -24.93
CA LYS A 265 4.03 -12.72 -26.18
C LYS A 265 4.68 -11.35 -25.94
N THR A 266 4.24 -10.63 -24.91
CA THR A 266 4.80 -9.33 -24.55
C THR A 266 6.27 -9.44 -24.15
N LEU A 267 6.64 -10.40 -23.30
CA LEU A 267 8.04 -10.63 -22.92
C LEU A 267 8.92 -10.90 -24.14
N LYS A 268 8.43 -11.69 -25.10
CA LYS A 268 9.16 -12.00 -26.33
C LYS A 268 9.28 -10.81 -27.27
N GLU A 269 8.18 -10.11 -27.55
CA GLU A 269 8.14 -9.04 -28.55
C GLU A 269 8.72 -7.72 -28.04
N LYS A 270 8.45 -7.37 -26.77
CA LYS A 270 8.83 -6.08 -26.19
C LYS A 270 10.13 -6.16 -25.38
N PHE A 271 10.44 -7.29 -24.74
CA PHE A 271 11.64 -7.44 -23.91
C PHE A 271 12.68 -8.41 -24.48
N HIS A 272 12.41 -9.00 -25.67
CA HIS A 272 13.28 -9.96 -26.34
C HIS A 272 13.64 -11.17 -25.47
N MET A 273 12.71 -11.56 -24.60
CA MET A 273 12.92 -12.55 -23.56
C MET A 273 12.04 -13.78 -23.74
N THR A 274 12.58 -14.96 -23.46
CA THR A 274 11.83 -16.21 -23.36
C THR A 274 12.18 -16.87 -22.03
N LEU A 275 11.18 -17.45 -21.38
CA LEU A 275 11.31 -18.07 -20.06
C LEU A 275 11.23 -19.59 -20.21
N ASP A 276 12.14 -20.31 -19.53
CA ASP A 276 12.21 -21.77 -19.59
C ASP A 276 11.10 -22.43 -18.75
N LYS A 277 10.59 -21.73 -17.75
CA LYS A 277 9.56 -22.17 -16.81
C LYS A 277 8.33 -21.28 -16.89
N LYS A 278 7.21 -21.81 -16.39
CA LYS A 278 5.97 -21.05 -16.29
C LYS A 278 6.16 -19.84 -15.38
N PHE A 279 5.91 -18.66 -15.94
CA PHE A 279 5.90 -17.40 -15.22
C PHE A 279 4.57 -17.18 -14.51
N VAL A 280 4.64 -16.69 -13.26
CA VAL A 280 3.47 -16.26 -12.48
C VAL A 280 3.62 -14.78 -12.18
N PRO A 281 2.92 -13.88 -12.90
CA PRO A 281 2.97 -12.46 -12.60
C PRO A 281 2.42 -12.17 -11.20
N ILE A 282 3.08 -11.26 -10.49
CA ILE A 282 2.67 -10.78 -9.15
C ILE A 282 2.83 -9.26 -9.12
N ASN A 283 1.86 -8.56 -8.53
CA ASN A 283 1.99 -7.15 -8.19
C ASN A 283 1.15 -6.86 -6.95
N THR A 284 1.59 -7.40 -5.83
CA THR A 284 1.00 -7.16 -4.51
C THR A 284 1.77 -6.04 -3.81
N SER A 285 1.10 -5.33 -2.90
CA SER A 285 1.77 -4.35 -2.04
C SER A 285 2.75 -5.07 -1.09
N ARG A 286 3.92 -4.46 -0.80
CA ARG A 286 4.90 -4.99 0.18
C ARG A 286 4.24 -5.26 1.55
N LEU A 287 3.17 -4.52 1.84
CA LEU A 287 2.40 -4.55 3.08
C LEU A 287 1.53 -5.80 3.26
N VAL A 288 1.31 -6.61 2.21
CA VAL A 288 0.42 -7.80 2.27
C VAL A 288 1.12 -9.03 2.87
N ASN A 289 2.45 -9.12 2.76
CA ASN A 289 3.17 -10.38 2.96
C ASN A 289 3.78 -10.58 4.37
N LEU A 290 3.75 -9.58 5.26
CA LEU A 290 4.09 -9.76 6.68
C LEU A 290 3.04 -10.59 7.46
N CYS A 291 1.88 -10.88 6.87
CA CYS A 291 0.81 -11.68 7.49
C CYS A 291 0.97 -13.20 7.32
N TYR A 292 2.00 -13.69 6.62
CA TYR A 292 2.14 -15.11 6.29
C TYR A 292 3.59 -15.62 6.28
N THR A 293 4.26 -15.65 7.43
CA THR A 293 5.39 -16.59 7.58
C THR A 293 5.40 -17.22 8.96
N ASP A 294 4.53 -18.20 9.14
CA ASP A 294 4.89 -19.35 9.95
C ASP A 294 4.35 -20.62 9.29
N ARG A 295 5.24 -21.34 8.59
CA ARG A 295 5.36 -22.81 8.57
C ARG A 295 6.30 -23.28 7.46
N SER A 296 7.22 -24.12 7.90
CA SER A 296 8.23 -24.85 7.16
C SER A 296 7.70 -26.08 6.41
N GLU A 297 8.36 -26.36 5.29
CA GLU A 297 8.55 -27.65 4.57
C GLU A 297 7.77 -27.97 3.27
N PRO A 298 8.40 -28.72 2.31
CA PRO A 298 8.11 -28.60 0.87
C PRO A 298 7.56 -29.86 0.15
N LEU A 299 7.07 -29.63 -1.08
CA LEU A 299 6.82 -30.52 -2.24
C LEU A 299 5.75 -31.65 -2.15
N ASP A 300 4.80 -31.67 -3.09
CA ASP A 300 4.84 -32.55 -4.30
C ASP A 300 3.72 -32.19 -5.31
N SER A 301 3.97 -32.58 -6.56
CA SER A 301 3.27 -32.33 -7.80
C SER A 301 2.34 -33.49 -8.22
N ARG A 302 1.36 -33.16 -9.08
CA ARG A 302 0.45 -34.00 -9.90
C ARG A 302 -0.90 -34.34 -9.25
N THR A 303 -2.01 -33.89 -9.87
CA THR A 303 -2.89 -34.70 -10.75
C THR A 303 -4.00 -33.82 -11.36
N THR A 304 -4.45 -34.20 -12.55
CA THR A 304 -5.31 -33.54 -13.54
C THR A 304 -6.79 -33.30 -13.18
N VAL A 305 -7.32 -32.26 -13.86
CA VAL A 305 -8.70 -31.81 -14.11
C VAL A 305 -9.83 -32.85 -13.96
N THR A 306 -10.85 -32.52 -13.16
CA THR A 306 -12.29 -32.54 -13.52
C THR A 306 -13.07 -31.73 -12.48
N GLY A 307 -13.99 -30.89 -12.95
CA GLY A 307 -14.67 -29.89 -12.10
C GLY A 307 -15.68 -30.49 -11.14
N TYR A 308 -15.74 -29.91 -9.95
CA TYR A 308 -16.92 -29.62 -9.13
C TYR A 308 -16.44 -28.70 -7.99
N PHE A 309 -17.26 -27.71 -7.61
CA PHE A 309 -17.03 -26.77 -6.52
C PHE A 309 -16.33 -27.44 -5.32
N SER A 310 -15.09 -27.06 -5.04
CA SER A 310 -14.37 -27.46 -3.84
C SER A 310 -13.71 -26.23 -3.22
N ALA A 311 -13.87 -26.13 -1.90
CA ALA A 311 -13.45 -25.04 -1.04
C ALA A 311 -12.02 -24.57 -1.39
N HIS A 312 -11.91 -23.32 -1.83
CA HIS A 312 -10.63 -22.72 -2.13
C HIS A 312 -9.84 -22.55 -0.83
N THR A 313 -8.57 -22.89 -0.96
CA THR A 313 -7.47 -22.76 0.00
C THR A 313 -7.47 -21.38 0.68
N GLY A 314 -6.93 -21.30 1.90
CA GLY A 314 -7.00 -20.14 2.81
C GLY A 314 -6.36 -18.82 2.37
N LYS A 315 -6.38 -18.47 1.07
CA LYS A 315 -6.06 -17.15 0.53
C LYS A 315 -7.29 -16.25 0.60
N MET A 316 -7.08 -14.96 0.87
CA MET A 316 -8.11 -13.93 0.81
C MET A 316 -8.52 -13.64 -0.64
N ASN A 317 -9.79 -13.32 -0.86
CA ASN A 317 -10.35 -13.05 -2.17
C ASN A 317 -11.25 -11.80 -2.11
N ILE A 318 -11.01 -10.84 -3.00
CA ILE A 318 -11.80 -9.61 -3.06
C ILE A 318 -13.28 -9.89 -3.39
N GLN A 319 -13.59 -10.96 -4.13
CA GLN A 319 -14.97 -11.35 -4.45
C GLN A 319 -15.73 -11.88 -3.23
N GLU A 320 -15.06 -12.60 -2.33
CA GLU A 320 -15.63 -13.01 -1.04
C GLU A 320 -15.94 -11.78 -0.17
N TYR A 321 -15.07 -10.76 -0.20
CA TYR A 321 -15.33 -9.48 0.46
C TYR A 321 -16.54 -8.75 -0.14
N PHE A 322 -16.65 -8.66 -1.47
CA PHE A 322 -17.82 -8.06 -2.12
C PHE A 322 -19.12 -8.79 -1.81
N ALA A 323 -19.08 -10.12 -1.80
CA ALA A 323 -20.21 -10.94 -1.35
C ALA A 323 -20.55 -10.64 0.12
N ARG A 324 -19.56 -10.45 1.00
CA ARG A 324 -19.77 -10.10 2.42
C ARG A 324 -20.45 -8.75 2.59
N ILE A 325 -20.12 -7.76 1.77
CA ILE A 325 -20.70 -6.42 1.83
C ILE A 325 -21.92 -6.25 0.90
N SER A 326 -22.35 -7.32 0.23
CA SER A 326 -23.45 -7.32 -0.75
C SER A 326 -23.25 -6.33 -1.91
N TYR A 327 -22.00 -6.13 -2.35
CA TYR A 327 -21.66 -5.29 -3.49
C TYR A 327 -21.57 -6.15 -4.77
N ASN A 328 -22.35 -5.82 -5.80
CA ASN A 328 -22.47 -6.63 -7.02
C ASN A 328 -22.07 -5.88 -8.32
N ASP A 329 -21.66 -4.62 -8.22
CA ASP A 329 -21.35 -3.78 -9.38
C ASP A 329 -19.93 -4.03 -9.94
N CYS A 330 -19.66 -3.57 -11.18
CA CYS A 330 -18.36 -3.77 -11.81
C CYS A 330 -17.32 -2.71 -11.39
N HIS A 331 -16.10 -3.15 -11.05
CA HIS A 331 -14.98 -2.30 -10.59
C HIS A 331 -14.16 -1.72 -11.74
N LYS A 332 -14.77 -0.87 -12.57
CA LYS A 332 -14.06 -0.40 -13.76
C LYS A 332 -12.94 0.60 -13.48
N ASP A 333 -13.02 1.38 -12.39
CA ASP A 333 -12.03 2.43 -12.06
C ASP A 333 -11.94 2.74 -10.54
N ALA A 334 -10.75 3.13 -10.05
CA ALA A 334 -10.53 3.61 -8.68
C ALA A 334 -10.91 5.09 -8.54
N ASP A 335 -12.21 5.38 -8.52
CA ASP A 335 -12.77 6.73 -8.44
C ASP A 335 -13.59 6.99 -7.16
N LEU A 336 -13.99 8.24 -6.94
CA LEU A 336 -14.71 8.62 -5.72
C LEU A 336 -16.11 7.98 -5.63
N GLN A 337 -16.75 7.73 -6.78
CA GLN A 337 -18.09 7.14 -6.81
C GLN A 337 -18.02 5.69 -6.32
N ASN A 338 -17.11 4.90 -6.87
CA ASN A 338 -16.89 3.52 -6.47
C ASN A 338 -16.41 3.43 -5.01
N LEU A 339 -15.50 4.32 -4.58
CA LEU A 339 -15.08 4.39 -3.18
C LEU A 339 -16.28 4.63 -2.25
N THR A 340 -17.16 5.57 -2.62
CA THR A 340 -18.34 5.92 -1.82
C THR A 340 -19.30 4.75 -1.71
N VAL A 341 -19.62 4.07 -2.83
CA VAL A 341 -20.56 2.95 -2.83
C VAL A 341 -19.98 1.76 -2.04
N ILE A 342 -18.70 1.41 -2.25
CA ILE A 342 -18.05 0.32 -1.51
C ILE A 342 -18.00 0.63 -0.01
N PHE A 343 -17.66 1.87 0.35
CA PHE A 343 -17.65 2.31 1.75
C PHE A 343 -19.04 2.22 2.39
N GLN A 344 -20.09 2.63 1.69
CA GLN A 344 -21.48 2.51 2.16
C GLN A 344 -21.90 1.06 2.37
N HIS A 345 -21.60 0.20 1.41
CA HIS A 345 -21.84 -1.24 1.54
C HIS A 345 -21.07 -1.85 2.71
N HIS A 346 -19.83 -1.44 2.94
CA HIS A 346 -19.01 -1.89 4.07
C HIS A 346 -19.69 -1.54 5.41
N ILE A 347 -20.00 -0.26 5.66
CA ILE A 347 -20.56 0.20 6.95
C ILE A 347 -22.00 -0.29 7.20
N GLN A 348 -22.71 -0.71 6.15
CA GLN A 348 -24.07 -1.29 6.24
C GLN A 348 -24.07 -2.81 6.42
N ALA A 349 -22.96 -3.49 6.10
CA ALA A 349 -22.88 -4.94 6.18
C ALA A 349 -22.01 -5.41 7.35
N ILE A 350 -20.94 -4.69 7.68
CA ILE A 350 -19.93 -5.06 8.67
C ILE A 350 -20.15 -4.20 9.93
N PRO A 351 -20.58 -4.80 11.05
CA PRO A 351 -20.75 -4.04 12.29
C PRO A 351 -19.42 -3.56 12.86
N PHE A 352 -19.41 -2.36 13.42
CA PHE A 352 -18.39 -1.98 14.40
C PHE A 352 -18.72 -2.71 15.71
N GLU A 353 -17.86 -3.62 16.15
CA GLU A 353 -18.13 -4.44 17.33
C GLU A 353 -16.87 -4.89 18.06
N ASN A 354 -17.02 -5.19 19.35
CA ASN A 354 -15.92 -5.57 20.23
C ASN A 354 -16.25 -6.86 21.02
N LEU A 355 -17.22 -7.65 20.54
CA LEU A 355 -17.85 -8.76 21.26
C LEU A 355 -16.88 -9.92 21.51
N SER A 356 -15.86 -10.10 20.66
CA SER A 356 -14.83 -11.13 20.86
C SER A 356 -14.17 -11.02 22.24
N MET A 357 -13.87 -9.80 22.71
CA MET A 357 -13.33 -9.60 24.07
C MET A 357 -14.27 -10.08 25.18
N HIS A 358 -15.57 -9.88 24.97
CA HIS A 358 -16.64 -10.25 25.91
C HIS A 358 -17.09 -11.72 25.76
N CYS A 359 -16.52 -12.42 24.80
CA CYS A 359 -16.67 -13.86 24.57
C CYS A 359 -15.43 -14.66 25.02
N GLY A 360 -14.39 -13.99 25.56
CA GLY A 360 -13.11 -14.60 25.91
C GLY A 360 -12.25 -14.98 24.69
N GLU A 361 -12.51 -14.36 23.54
CA GLU A 361 -11.74 -14.53 22.31
C GLU A 361 -10.66 -13.45 22.20
N THR A 362 -9.46 -13.83 21.79
CA THR A 362 -8.38 -12.89 21.47
C THR A 362 -8.57 -12.31 20.07
N ILE A 363 -8.32 -11.02 19.92
CA ILE A 363 -8.29 -10.29 18.65
C ILE A 363 -6.85 -10.24 18.15
N GLU A 364 -6.60 -10.90 17.03
CA GLU A 364 -5.33 -10.88 16.29
C GLU A 364 -5.39 -9.80 15.20
N LEU A 365 -4.32 -8.99 15.07
CA LEU A 365 -4.25 -7.94 14.04
C LEU A 365 -3.78 -8.44 12.68
N ASP A 366 -3.43 -9.72 12.53
CA ASP A 366 -3.09 -10.22 11.21
C ASP A 366 -4.32 -10.17 10.30
N LEU A 367 -4.06 -9.82 9.05
CA LEU A 367 -5.13 -9.56 8.08
C LEU A 367 -5.93 -10.83 7.77
N GLN A 368 -5.31 -12.02 7.84
CA GLN A 368 -5.98 -13.27 7.50
C GLN A 368 -6.98 -13.71 8.57
N SER A 369 -6.66 -13.54 9.86
CA SER A 369 -7.59 -13.75 10.97
C SER A 369 -8.72 -12.74 10.93
N THR A 370 -8.39 -11.45 10.71
CA THR A 370 -9.39 -10.38 10.52
C THR A 370 -10.35 -10.72 9.37
N TYR A 371 -9.81 -11.13 8.22
CA TYR A 371 -10.59 -11.53 7.05
C TYR A 371 -11.46 -12.75 7.34
N ASN A 372 -10.92 -13.78 7.98
CA ASN A 372 -11.70 -14.98 8.33
C ASN A 372 -12.86 -14.64 9.27
N LYS A 373 -12.61 -13.83 10.29
CA LYS A 373 -13.62 -13.36 11.24
C LYS A 373 -14.71 -12.56 10.52
N ILE A 374 -14.33 -11.47 9.84
CA ILE A 374 -15.30 -10.52 9.29
C ILE A 374 -15.99 -11.08 8.04
N VAL A 375 -15.23 -11.64 7.10
CA VAL A 375 -15.74 -12.07 5.79
C VAL A 375 -16.38 -13.45 5.87
N ARG A 376 -15.65 -14.46 6.38
CA ARG A 376 -16.11 -15.86 6.34
C ARG A 376 -17.05 -16.21 7.50
N LYS A 377 -16.76 -15.76 8.71
CA LYS A 377 -17.63 -15.94 9.89
C LYS A 377 -18.72 -14.85 10.01
N LYS A 378 -18.78 -13.90 9.06
CA LYS A 378 -19.76 -12.81 9.02
C LYS A 378 -19.84 -11.96 10.30
N ARG A 379 -18.71 -11.82 11.00
CA ARG A 379 -18.61 -10.95 12.18
C ARG A 379 -18.36 -9.50 11.77
N GLY A 380 -18.22 -8.65 12.78
CA GLY A 380 -17.70 -7.31 12.65
C GLY A 380 -16.30 -7.20 13.27
N GLY A 381 -15.87 -5.98 13.54
CA GLY A 381 -14.67 -5.72 14.31
C GLY A 381 -14.58 -4.26 14.73
N TRP A 382 -13.64 -3.95 15.61
CA TRP A 382 -13.36 -2.56 16.00
C TRP A 382 -12.48 -1.86 14.96
N CYS A 383 -12.02 -0.62 15.23
CA CYS A 383 -11.30 0.18 14.25
C CYS A 383 -10.08 -0.54 13.65
N LEU A 384 -9.28 -1.23 14.48
CA LEU A 384 -8.08 -1.96 14.05
C LEU A 384 -8.38 -3.14 13.12
N GLU A 385 -9.60 -3.68 13.14
CA GLU A 385 -10.01 -4.80 12.29
C GLU A 385 -10.77 -4.29 11.05
N SER A 386 -11.79 -3.45 11.26
CA SER A 386 -12.67 -2.98 10.19
C SER A 386 -11.93 -2.07 9.20
N ASN A 387 -11.14 -1.12 9.69
CA ASN A 387 -10.36 -0.24 8.81
C ASN A 387 -9.17 -0.96 8.19
N HIS A 388 -8.60 -1.98 8.85
CA HIS A 388 -7.55 -2.81 8.25
C HIS A 388 -8.09 -3.68 7.10
N LEU A 389 -9.27 -4.28 7.26
CA LEU A 389 -9.93 -5.00 6.18
C LEU A 389 -10.29 -4.06 5.01
N LEU A 390 -10.84 -2.88 5.32
CA LEU A 390 -11.17 -1.88 4.30
C LEU A 390 -9.91 -1.38 3.58
N PHE A 391 -8.82 -1.15 4.30
CA PHE A 391 -7.52 -0.78 3.75
C PHE A 391 -7.05 -1.80 2.72
N TRP A 392 -7.03 -3.08 3.07
CA TRP A 392 -6.70 -4.16 2.14
C TRP A 392 -7.60 -4.16 0.91
N ALA A 393 -8.93 -4.08 1.11
CA ALA A 393 -9.88 -4.09 0.00
C ALA A 393 -9.65 -2.90 -0.96
N LEU A 394 -9.38 -1.70 -0.43
CA LEU A 394 -9.08 -0.51 -1.24
C LEU A 394 -7.74 -0.63 -1.97
N GLN A 395 -6.72 -1.24 -1.36
CA GLN A 395 -5.45 -1.53 -2.04
C GLN A 395 -5.62 -2.50 -3.21
N GLU A 396 -6.37 -3.59 -3.02
CA GLU A 396 -6.69 -4.55 -4.10
C GLU A 396 -7.44 -3.89 -5.25
N LEU A 397 -8.23 -2.85 -4.96
CA LEU A 397 -8.95 -2.06 -5.95
C LEU A 397 -8.10 -0.97 -6.62
N GLY A 398 -6.82 -0.83 -6.23
CA GLY A 398 -5.88 0.11 -6.83
C GLY A 398 -6.00 1.55 -6.33
N TYR A 399 -6.67 1.78 -5.20
CA TYR A 399 -6.64 3.10 -4.55
C TYR A 399 -5.26 3.38 -3.95
N ASP A 400 -4.81 4.63 -4.06
CA ASP A 400 -3.72 5.15 -3.25
C ASP A 400 -4.26 5.41 -1.84
N VAL A 401 -3.97 4.51 -0.92
CA VAL A 401 -4.50 4.52 0.45
C VAL A 401 -3.40 4.27 1.47
N CYS A 402 -3.44 5.01 2.58
CA CYS A 402 -2.58 4.76 3.75
C CYS A 402 -3.39 4.79 5.05
N ILE A 403 -2.88 4.11 6.09
CA ILE A 403 -3.42 4.15 7.44
C ILE A 403 -2.87 5.40 8.14
N LEU A 404 -3.70 6.07 8.94
CA LEU A 404 -3.32 7.13 9.86
C LEU A 404 -3.71 6.73 11.30
N GLY A 405 -3.01 7.29 12.27
CA GLY A 405 -3.34 7.16 13.69
C GLY A 405 -4.13 8.36 14.21
N GLY A 406 -5.13 8.11 15.04
CA GLY A 406 -5.94 9.16 15.67
C GLY A 406 -6.09 9.02 17.19
N HIS A 407 -6.34 10.16 17.83
CA HIS A 407 -6.61 10.29 19.25
C HIS A 407 -8.10 10.56 19.45
N SER A 408 -8.81 9.64 20.07
CA SER A 408 -10.25 9.79 20.30
C SER A 408 -10.54 10.90 21.31
N TYR A 409 -11.65 11.62 21.15
CA TYR A 409 -12.12 12.58 22.14
C TYR A 409 -12.87 11.86 23.25
N GLU A 410 -12.45 12.07 24.49
CA GLU A 410 -13.10 11.56 25.70
C GLU A 410 -13.94 12.68 26.34
N PRO A 411 -15.28 12.59 26.29
CA PRO A 411 -16.15 13.67 26.77
C PRO A 411 -16.03 13.90 28.28
N ALA A 412 -15.90 12.82 29.06
CA ALA A 412 -15.77 12.90 30.51
C ALA A 412 -14.51 13.68 30.94
N GLU A 413 -13.40 13.47 30.23
CA GLU A 413 -12.12 14.14 30.46
C GLU A 413 -12.01 15.49 29.71
N ARG A 414 -12.95 15.76 28.79
CA ARG A 414 -12.95 16.92 27.89
C ARG A 414 -11.64 17.10 27.12
N ALA A 415 -11.00 15.98 26.79
CA ALA A 415 -9.68 15.94 26.19
C ALA A 415 -9.61 14.86 25.11
N TYR A 416 -8.64 14.98 24.21
CA TYR A 416 -8.26 13.86 23.35
C TYR A 416 -7.32 12.93 24.11
N THR A 417 -7.34 11.63 23.79
CA THR A 417 -6.45 10.67 24.43
C THR A 417 -4.98 11.05 24.22
N ALA A 418 -4.16 10.83 25.25
CA ALA A 418 -2.73 11.12 25.16
C ALA A 418 -2.03 10.26 24.09
N GLU A 419 -2.39 8.97 24.03
CA GLU A 419 -1.87 8.01 23.06
C GLU A 419 -2.84 7.80 21.90
N ILE A 420 -2.30 7.36 20.77
CA ILE A 420 -3.09 6.97 19.59
C ILE A 420 -3.92 5.73 19.96
N ASN A 421 -5.23 5.79 19.76
CA ASN A 421 -6.15 4.69 20.06
C ASN A 421 -7.15 4.38 18.94
N HIS A 422 -7.05 5.08 17.81
CA HIS A 422 -7.92 4.92 16.65
C HIS A 422 -7.08 4.83 15.38
N ILE A 423 -7.55 4.06 14.40
CA ILE A 423 -6.99 4.09 13.05
C ILE A 423 -8.06 4.54 12.07
N LEU A 424 -7.65 5.27 11.04
CA LEU A 424 -8.48 5.73 9.94
C LEU A 424 -7.67 5.66 8.64
N LEU A 425 -8.32 5.82 7.49
CA LEU A 425 -7.66 5.74 6.18
C LEU A 425 -7.66 7.09 5.49
N LYS A 426 -6.55 7.41 4.82
CA LYS A 426 -6.49 8.49 3.85
C LYS A 426 -6.41 7.89 2.45
N VAL A 427 -7.33 8.28 1.57
CA VAL A 427 -7.37 7.87 0.16
C VAL A 427 -7.10 9.08 -0.73
N VAL A 428 -6.19 8.94 -1.69
CA VAL A 428 -5.88 9.97 -2.68
C VAL A 428 -6.51 9.62 -4.03
N ILE A 429 -7.41 10.48 -4.51
CA ILE A 429 -8.08 10.31 -5.81
C ILE A 429 -7.86 11.56 -6.63
N LYS A 430 -7.15 11.41 -7.75
CA LYS A 430 -6.85 12.51 -8.70
C LYS A 430 -6.25 13.73 -7.98
N GLY A 431 -5.32 13.50 -7.05
CA GLY A 431 -4.65 14.54 -6.26
C GLY A 431 -5.43 15.11 -5.07
N ASN A 432 -6.69 14.70 -4.87
CA ASN A 432 -7.49 15.11 -3.71
C ASN A 432 -7.42 14.05 -2.61
N SER A 433 -7.20 14.48 -1.37
CA SER A 433 -7.19 13.59 -0.20
C SER A 433 -8.58 13.50 0.43
N TYR A 434 -8.99 12.28 0.76
CA TYR A 434 -10.23 11.97 1.47
C TYR A 434 -9.91 11.12 2.69
N ILE A 435 -10.63 11.36 3.77
CA ILE A 435 -10.66 10.49 4.94
C ILE A 435 -11.78 9.48 4.78
N VAL A 436 -11.44 8.21 5.00
CA VAL A 436 -12.34 7.07 4.98
C VAL A 436 -12.15 6.30 6.28
N ASP A 437 -13.23 6.15 7.04
CA ASP A 437 -13.18 5.54 8.36
C ASP A 437 -14.47 4.77 8.58
N ALA A 438 -14.41 3.44 8.55
CA ALA A 438 -15.52 2.52 8.82
C ALA A 438 -15.50 2.01 10.27
N GLY A 439 -14.59 2.51 11.11
CA GLY A 439 -14.17 1.88 12.36
C GLY A 439 -14.51 2.66 13.62
N PHE A 440 -15.19 3.82 13.54
CA PHE A 440 -15.58 4.58 14.73
C PHE A 440 -16.98 4.19 15.25
N GLY A 441 -17.90 3.86 14.34
CA GLY A 441 -19.23 3.34 14.67
C GLY A 441 -20.22 4.36 15.27
N GLY A 442 -21.37 3.83 15.71
CA GLY A 442 -22.45 4.62 16.32
C GLY A 442 -22.98 5.74 15.42
N ALA A 443 -23.42 6.84 16.05
CA ALA A 443 -23.94 8.02 15.35
C ALA A 443 -22.84 8.94 14.78
N TYR A 444 -21.57 8.59 14.97
CA TYR A 444 -20.42 9.39 14.51
C TYR A 444 -19.87 8.92 13.17
N GLN A 445 -20.37 7.79 12.67
CA GLN A 445 -19.98 7.20 11.40
C GLN A 445 -20.39 8.09 10.21
N ALA A 446 -19.41 8.55 9.42
CA ALA A 446 -19.68 9.17 8.12
C ALA A 446 -20.16 8.11 7.11
N TRP A 447 -21.03 8.50 6.19
CA TRP A 447 -21.57 7.63 5.13
C TRP A 447 -20.92 7.86 3.77
N GLN A 448 -20.05 8.85 3.65
CA GLN A 448 -19.27 9.13 2.44
C GLN A 448 -17.84 9.54 2.82
N PRO A 449 -16.84 9.25 1.97
CA PRO A 449 -15.49 9.78 2.12
C PRO A 449 -15.52 11.29 2.33
N LEU A 450 -14.82 11.78 3.36
CA LEU A 450 -14.79 13.20 3.69
C LEU A 450 -13.55 13.83 3.07
N MET A 451 -13.74 14.83 2.22
CA MET A 451 -12.63 15.55 1.61
C MET A 451 -11.83 16.31 2.67
N LEU A 452 -10.50 16.20 2.62
CA LEU A 452 -9.60 16.77 3.61
C LEU A 452 -9.38 18.27 3.34
N ILE A 453 -10.35 19.10 3.74
CA ILE A 453 -10.31 20.57 3.63
C ILE A 453 -10.69 21.17 4.98
N SER A 454 -9.78 21.95 5.57
CA SER A 454 -10.00 22.65 6.84
C SER A 454 -11.15 23.67 6.71
N GLY A 455 -12.03 23.70 7.70
CA GLY A 455 -13.18 24.61 7.80
C GLY A 455 -14.38 24.28 6.91
N LYS A 456 -14.31 23.27 6.04
CA LYS A 456 -15.38 22.94 5.10
C LYS A 456 -16.46 22.08 5.76
N ASP A 457 -17.70 22.55 5.73
CA ASP A 457 -18.87 21.74 6.06
C ASP A 457 -19.17 20.71 4.99
N GLN A 458 -19.39 19.47 5.42
CA GLN A 458 -19.65 18.31 4.57
C GLN A 458 -20.95 17.64 5.03
N PRO A 459 -22.12 18.11 4.55
CA PRO A 459 -23.42 17.54 4.91
C PRO A 459 -23.58 16.11 4.39
N GLN A 460 -24.02 15.21 5.26
CA GLN A 460 -24.36 13.83 4.94
C GLN A 460 -25.66 13.43 5.67
N ILE A 461 -26.19 12.24 5.37
CA ILE A 461 -27.40 11.72 6.04
C ILE A 461 -27.22 11.65 7.56
N PRO A 462 -26.09 11.21 8.15
CA PRO A 462 -25.92 11.19 9.61
C PRO A 462 -25.75 12.56 10.27
N GLY A 463 -25.37 13.59 9.52
CA GLY A 463 -25.09 14.93 10.06
C GLY A 463 -24.15 15.73 9.17
N ILE A 464 -23.77 16.91 9.64
CA ILE A 464 -22.74 17.74 8.99
C ILE A 464 -21.41 17.44 9.66
N PHE A 465 -20.43 17.07 8.85
CA PHE A 465 -19.07 16.78 9.30
C PHE A 465 -18.12 17.91 8.90
N ARG A 466 -17.08 18.13 9.70
CA ARG A 466 -16.08 19.15 9.44
C ARG A 466 -14.71 18.65 9.88
N PHE A 467 -13.70 19.08 9.14
CA PHE A 467 -12.32 19.04 9.60
C PHE A 467 -11.85 20.45 9.93
N ILE A 468 -11.14 20.62 11.04
CA ILE A 468 -10.36 21.82 11.33
C ILE A 468 -8.89 21.41 11.37
N GLU A 469 -8.03 22.15 10.70
CA GLU A 469 -6.57 21.96 10.78
C GLU A 469 -5.97 23.08 11.63
N ASP A 470 -5.11 22.71 12.57
CA ASP A 470 -4.32 23.61 13.38
C ASP A 470 -2.95 22.99 13.65
N ASN A 471 -1.88 23.68 13.22
CA ASN A 471 -0.48 23.29 13.43
C ASN A 471 -0.15 21.83 13.06
N GLY A 472 -0.65 21.34 11.93
CA GLY A 472 -0.42 19.98 11.42
C GLY A 472 -1.33 18.91 12.04
N THR A 473 -2.17 19.28 13.00
CA THR A 473 -3.17 18.40 13.60
C THR A 473 -4.53 18.66 12.98
N TRP A 474 -5.20 17.60 12.57
CA TRP A 474 -6.55 17.63 12.02
C TRP A 474 -7.55 17.18 13.07
N TYR A 475 -8.61 17.95 13.25
CA TYR A 475 -9.70 17.74 14.21
C TYR A 475 -10.94 17.34 13.45
N PHE A 476 -11.49 16.16 13.76
CA PHE A 476 -12.73 15.67 13.18
C PHE A 476 -13.91 15.97 14.09
N GLU A 477 -14.90 16.66 13.55
CA GLU A 477 -16.05 17.14 14.29
C GLU A 477 -17.36 16.90 13.52
N LYS A 478 -18.45 16.73 14.27
CA LYS A 478 -19.81 16.57 13.73
C LYS A 478 -20.75 17.59 14.37
N VAL A 479 -21.57 18.26 13.58
CA VAL A 479 -22.69 19.05 14.12
C VAL A 479 -23.80 18.11 14.59
N LYS A 480 -24.17 18.19 15.87
CA LYS A 480 -25.24 17.40 16.48
C LYS A 480 -26.59 17.83 15.94
N ARG A 481 -27.47 16.85 15.65
CA ARG A 481 -28.90 17.08 15.45
C ARG A 481 -29.65 16.90 16.76
N LYS A 482 -30.89 17.39 16.83
CA LYS A 482 -31.76 17.13 17.98
C LYS A 482 -32.20 15.66 17.96
N HIS A 483 -32.41 15.08 19.13
CA HIS A 483 -32.97 13.74 19.26
C HIS A 483 -34.41 13.80 19.79
N TYR A 484 -35.29 13.00 19.20
CA TYR A 484 -36.62 12.73 19.72
C TYR A 484 -36.70 11.29 20.25
N ILE A 485 -36.98 11.14 21.54
CA ILE A 485 -37.12 9.85 22.23
C ILE A 485 -38.58 9.68 22.68
N PRO A 486 -39.38 8.82 22.04
CA PRO A 486 -40.82 8.74 22.29
C PRO A 486 -41.20 8.33 23.74
N GLU A 487 -40.35 7.56 24.42
CA GLU A 487 -40.65 6.96 25.73
C GLU A 487 -40.27 7.87 26.92
N GLN A 488 -39.66 9.03 26.68
CA GLN A 488 -39.35 10.02 27.71
C GLN A 488 -40.19 11.29 27.51
N SER A 489 -41.10 11.56 28.47
CA SER A 489 -41.93 12.77 28.51
C SER A 489 -41.18 14.03 28.98
N VAL A 490 -39.85 13.99 29.04
CA VAL A 490 -38.99 15.14 29.32
C VAL A 490 -37.97 15.23 28.19
N PRO A 491 -37.83 16.39 27.52
CA PRO A 491 -36.77 16.57 26.54
C PRO A 491 -35.44 16.31 27.22
N PHE A 492 -34.66 15.36 26.70
CA PHE A 492 -33.27 15.25 27.08
C PHE A 492 -32.60 16.55 26.62
N THR A 493 -32.43 17.50 27.53
CA THR A 493 -31.48 18.58 27.30
C THR A 493 -30.12 17.93 27.38
N ASP A 494 -29.50 17.66 26.22
CA ASP A 494 -28.05 17.64 26.14
C ASP A 494 -27.58 18.84 26.98
N THR A 495 -26.99 18.59 28.15
CA THR A 495 -26.35 19.66 28.91
C THR A 495 -25.38 20.32 27.93
N PRO A 496 -25.54 21.62 27.63
CA PRO A 496 -24.84 22.26 26.53
C PRO A 496 -23.37 22.39 26.92
N GLU A 497 -22.58 21.36 26.61
CA GLU A 497 -21.15 21.53 26.46
C GLU A 497 -20.94 22.38 25.20
N LEU A 498 -20.99 23.69 25.41
CA LEU A 498 -20.43 24.74 24.56
C LEU A 498 -20.52 24.48 23.04
N GLY A 499 -21.74 24.37 22.51
CA GLY A 499 -22.03 24.46 21.07
C GLY A 499 -22.68 23.21 20.47
N ASN A 500 -23.27 23.37 19.27
CA ASN A 500 -23.89 22.29 18.50
C ASN A 500 -22.87 21.30 17.90
N ILE A 501 -21.62 21.28 18.38
CA ILE A 501 -20.50 20.56 17.76
C ILE A 501 -20.04 19.44 18.70
N ARG A 502 -19.95 18.24 18.14
CA ARG A 502 -19.35 17.07 18.76
C ARG A 502 -17.95 16.84 18.20
N LYS A 503 -16.95 16.88 19.07
CA LYS A 503 -15.59 16.42 18.79
C LYS A 503 -15.55 14.89 18.74
N ILE A 504 -14.82 14.33 17.77
CA ILE A 504 -14.76 12.88 17.53
C ILE A 504 -13.34 12.37 17.77
N TYR A 505 -12.37 12.78 16.96
CA TYR A 505 -10.95 12.45 17.14
C TYR A 505 -10.05 13.51 16.51
N THR A 506 -8.77 13.52 16.85
CA THR A 506 -7.72 14.19 16.08
C THR A 506 -6.81 13.19 15.39
N PHE A 507 -6.06 13.65 14.39
CA PHE A 507 -5.04 12.85 13.70
C PHE A 507 -4.00 13.75 13.03
N THR A 508 -2.85 13.17 12.69
CA THR A 508 -1.87 13.80 11.80
C THR A 508 -1.88 13.08 10.46
N LEU A 509 -1.27 13.66 9.43
CA LEU A 509 -1.16 13.03 8.10
C LEU A 509 0.04 12.08 7.97
N GLU A 510 0.69 11.76 9.09
CA GLU A 510 1.80 10.81 9.18
C GLU A 510 1.27 9.39 8.90
N PRO A 511 1.74 8.74 7.82
CA PRO A 511 1.36 7.36 7.51
C PRO A 511 1.78 6.41 8.64
N ARG A 512 0.94 5.42 8.92
CA ARG A 512 1.19 4.36 9.90
C ARG A 512 1.12 2.99 9.25
N HIS A 513 1.75 2.02 9.87
CA HIS A 513 1.60 0.60 9.56
C HIS A 513 0.67 -0.08 10.57
N ILE A 514 -0.08 -1.11 10.16
CA ILE A 514 -0.95 -1.83 11.12
C ILE A 514 -0.15 -2.44 12.29
N ASN A 515 1.10 -2.81 12.04
CA ASN A 515 2.00 -3.37 13.05
C ASN A 515 2.38 -2.36 14.15
N ASP A 516 2.30 -1.06 13.88
CA ASP A 516 2.53 -0.01 14.89
C ASP A 516 1.50 -0.11 16.03
N PHE A 517 0.38 -0.81 15.80
CA PHE A 517 -0.73 -0.95 16.73
C PHE A 517 -0.77 -2.32 17.42
N GLN A 518 0.24 -3.18 17.31
CA GLN A 518 0.23 -4.48 18.00
C GLN A 518 0.20 -4.35 19.52
N GLU A 519 1.05 -3.48 20.08
CA GLU A 519 1.07 -3.22 21.53
C GLU A 519 -0.23 -2.55 21.98
N LEU A 520 -0.73 -1.59 21.19
CA LEU A 520 -2.03 -0.96 21.43
C LEU A 520 -3.16 -2.01 21.43
N ASN A 521 -3.20 -2.92 20.46
CA ASN A 521 -4.18 -3.99 20.37
C ASN A 521 -4.16 -4.90 21.58
N ALA A 522 -2.97 -5.27 22.07
CA ALA A 522 -2.83 -6.06 23.29
C ALA A 522 -3.33 -5.28 24.51
N TYR A 523 -2.98 -3.99 24.61
CA TYR A 523 -3.39 -3.11 25.71
C TYR A 523 -4.91 -2.88 25.75
N LEU A 524 -5.54 -2.54 24.62
CA LEU A 524 -6.97 -2.26 24.53
C LEU A 524 -7.85 -3.48 24.87
N GLN A 525 -7.33 -4.70 24.69
CA GLN A 525 -8.03 -5.94 25.01
C GLN A 525 -8.03 -6.30 26.50
N VAL A 526 -7.15 -5.71 27.30
CA VAL A 526 -7.00 -6.10 28.72
C VAL A 526 -7.09 -4.93 29.69
N SER A 527 -6.87 -3.71 29.23
CA SER A 527 -6.85 -2.54 30.11
C SER A 527 -8.26 -2.22 30.62
N PRO A 528 -8.48 -2.29 31.95
CA PRO A 528 -9.80 -2.13 32.55
C PRO A 528 -10.35 -0.71 32.41
N ASP A 529 -9.48 0.25 32.12
CA ASP A 529 -9.84 1.66 32.01
C ASP A 529 -10.46 2.00 30.65
N THR A 530 -10.31 1.14 29.66
CA THR A 530 -10.82 1.36 28.31
C THR A 530 -12.34 1.21 28.24
N ILE A 531 -12.99 2.02 27.41
CA ILE A 531 -14.42 1.88 27.11
C ILE A 531 -14.75 0.51 26.52
N LEU A 532 -13.78 -0.12 25.86
CA LEU A 532 -13.90 -1.39 25.16
C LEU A 532 -13.98 -2.57 26.14
N GLN A 533 -13.34 -2.47 27.31
CA GLN A 533 -13.53 -3.41 28.42
C GLN A 533 -14.77 -3.10 29.26
N LYS A 534 -15.09 -1.81 29.43
CA LYS A 534 -16.26 -1.37 30.21
C LYS A 534 -17.60 -1.61 29.52
N LYS A 535 -17.61 -1.80 28.19
CA LYS A 535 -18.83 -1.93 27.39
C LYS A 535 -18.68 -2.97 26.28
N SER A 536 -19.66 -3.88 26.18
CA SER A 536 -19.85 -4.72 25.00
C SER A 536 -20.69 -3.97 23.97
N ILE A 537 -20.11 -3.62 22.83
CA ILE A 537 -20.63 -2.71 21.82
C ILE A 537 -20.75 -3.45 20.48
N CYS A 538 -21.88 -3.25 19.80
CA CYS A 538 -22.07 -3.61 18.40
C CYS A 538 -22.94 -2.53 17.74
N SER A 539 -22.48 -1.94 16.64
CA SER A 539 -23.25 -0.94 15.88
C SER A 539 -23.16 -1.19 14.39
N LEU A 540 -24.26 -0.94 13.67
CA LEU A 540 -24.37 -1.17 12.24
C LEU A 540 -25.20 -0.05 11.61
N GLN A 541 -24.71 0.53 10.52
CA GLN A 541 -25.49 1.54 9.80
C GLN A 541 -26.59 0.85 9.00
N THR A 542 -27.75 1.51 8.89
CA THR A 542 -28.85 1.05 8.03
C THR A 542 -29.00 2.01 6.86
N THR A 543 -29.97 1.76 5.98
CA THR A 543 -30.28 2.68 4.86
C THR A 543 -30.87 4.01 5.33
N GLU A 544 -31.39 4.09 6.57
CA GLU A 544 -32.08 5.27 7.10
C GLU A 544 -31.51 5.78 8.43
N GLY A 545 -30.49 5.11 8.99
CA GLY A 545 -30.20 5.24 10.41
C GLY A 545 -29.08 4.33 10.90
N LEU A 546 -29.20 3.87 12.14
CA LEU A 546 -28.28 2.88 12.72
C LEU A 546 -28.98 1.98 13.74
N TYR A 547 -28.42 0.79 13.91
CA TYR A 547 -28.65 -0.07 15.06
C TYR A 547 -27.43 -0.03 15.98
N ALA A 548 -27.66 0.07 17.29
CA ALA A 548 -26.60 -0.02 18.29
C ALA A 548 -27.05 -0.90 19.45
N LEU A 549 -26.18 -1.78 19.90
CA LEU A 549 -26.37 -2.63 21.06
C LEU A 549 -25.18 -2.40 22.01
N VAL A 550 -25.47 -1.93 23.22
CA VAL A 550 -24.46 -1.68 24.25
C VAL A 550 -24.88 -2.38 25.55
N GLY A 551 -24.22 -3.49 25.87
CA GLY A 551 -24.66 -4.41 26.92
C GLY A 551 -26.04 -4.96 26.60
N TRP A 552 -27.03 -4.62 27.44
CA TRP A 552 -28.43 -5.01 27.27
C TRP A 552 -29.29 -3.96 26.55
N THR A 553 -28.71 -2.82 26.16
CA THR A 553 -29.50 -1.72 25.64
C THR A 553 -29.40 -1.69 24.12
N PHE A 554 -30.51 -2.02 23.45
CA PHE A 554 -30.66 -1.89 22.00
C PHE A 554 -31.21 -0.51 21.67
N THR A 555 -30.65 0.11 20.64
CA THR A 555 -31.06 1.41 20.13
C THR A 555 -31.23 1.36 18.63
N GLU A 556 -32.38 1.84 18.19
CA GLU A 556 -32.70 2.05 16.79
C GLU A 556 -32.82 3.56 16.57
N MET A 557 -31.93 4.11 15.75
CA MET A 557 -31.96 5.53 15.39
C MET A 557 -32.33 5.67 13.93
N LYS A 558 -33.27 6.57 13.62
CA LYS A 558 -33.59 7.00 12.26
C LYS A 558 -33.16 8.44 12.08
N TYR A 559 -32.22 8.66 11.15
CA TYR A 559 -31.68 9.98 10.89
C TYR A 559 -32.74 10.86 10.21
N ASN A 560 -32.78 12.13 10.59
CA ASN A 560 -33.62 13.16 9.98
C ASN A 560 -35.09 12.71 9.83
N TYR A 561 -35.64 12.09 10.89
CA TYR A 561 -37.04 11.65 10.97
C TYR A 561 -38.01 12.84 10.83
N MET A 562 -37.64 13.97 11.42
CA MET A 562 -38.16 15.30 11.09
C MET A 562 -36.97 16.22 10.76
N GLU A 563 -37.24 17.37 10.15
CA GLU A 563 -36.20 18.34 9.79
C GLU A 563 -35.31 18.66 11.00
N ASP A 564 -34.02 18.30 10.90
CA ASP A 564 -33.00 18.47 11.94
C ASP A 564 -33.26 17.71 13.26
N VAL A 565 -34.05 16.63 13.20
CA VAL A 565 -34.37 15.76 14.35
C VAL A 565 -34.22 14.29 13.98
N ASP A 566 -33.35 13.58 14.70
CA ASP A 566 -33.23 12.12 14.62
C ASP A 566 -34.20 11.46 15.62
N LEU A 567 -34.89 10.40 15.18
CA LEU A 567 -35.74 9.58 16.06
C LEU A 567 -34.87 8.52 16.73
N VAL A 568 -34.99 8.35 18.05
CA VAL A 568 -34.22 7.38 18.83
C VAL A 568 -35.18 6.52 19.66
N GLN A 569 -35.17 5.22 19.41
CA GLN A 569 -35.93 4.22 20.15
C GLN A 569 -34.97 3.34 20.94
N ILE A 570 -35.27 3.13 22.21
CA ILE A 570 -34.38 2.42 23.15
C ILE A 570 -35.16 1.26 23.74
N THR A 571 -34.56 0.08 23.77
CA THR A 571 -35.16 -1.11 24.37
C THR A 571 -34.13 -1.79 25.27
N THR A 572 -34.53 -2.12 26.51
CA THR A 572 -33.71 -2.92 27.42
C THR A 572 -34.02 -4.39 27.21
N LEU A 573 -33.00 -5.20 26.97
CA LEU A 573 -33.09 -6.61 26.65
C LEU A 573 -32.76 -7.52 27.84
N THR A 574 -33.23 -8.75 27.77
CA THR A 574 -32.74 -9.91 28.53
C THR A 574 -31.54 -10.56 27.83
N ASP A 575 -30.83 -11.47 28.51
CA ASP A 575 -29.69 -12.18 27.93
C ASP A 575 -30.08 -12.96 26.66
N GLU A 576 -31.24 -13.63 26.67
CA GLU A 576 -31.75 -14.38 25.51
C GLU A 576 -32.11 -13.44 24.34
N GLU A 577 -32.64 -12.26 24.65
CA GLU A 577 -32.96 -11.25 23.65
C GLU A 577 -31.70 -10.61 23.05
N VAL A 578 -30.61 -10.48 23.80
CA VAL A 578 -29.31 -9.98 23.28
C VAL A 578 -28.80 -10.86 22.14
N GLU A 579 -28.72 -12.18 22.34
CA GLU A 579 -28.26 -13.10 21.31
C GLU A 579 -29.20 -13.12 20.09
N LYS A 580 -30.51 -13.07 20.33
CA LYS A 580 -31.50 -12.97 19.27
C LYS A 580 -31.34 -11.67 18.47
N THR A 581 -31.15 -10.54 19.13
CA THR A 581 -30.94 -9.24 18.49
C THR A 581 -29.65 -9.21 17.68
N LEU A 582 -28.55 -9.78 18.17
CA LEU A 582 -27.30 -9.91 17.40
C LEU A 582 -27.52 -10.65 16.08
N LYS A 583 -28.28 -11.75 16.12
CA LYS A 583 -28.61 -12.52 14.91
C LYS A 583 -29.55 -11.76 13.98
N ASP A 584 -30.67 -11.24 14.50
CA ASP A 584 -31.76 -10.71 13.69
C ASP A 584 -31.45 -9.32 13.13
N LYS A 585 -30.69 -8.48 13.87
CA LYS A 585 -30.40 -7.09 13.50
C LYS A 585 -28.99 -6.87 12.98
N PHE A 586 -28.00 -7.65 13.44
CA PHE A 586 -26.59 -7.48 13.07
C PHE A 586 -26.03 -8.62 12.22
N SER A 587 -26.83 -9.68 11.97
CA SER A 587 -26.37 -10.91 11.29
C SER A 587 -25.17 -11.59 11.97
N ILE A 588 -24.99 -11.37 13.28
CA ILE A 588 -23.91 -11.95 14.07
C ILE A 588 -24.38 -13.23 14.74
N VAL A 589 -23.60 -14.30 14.60
CA VAL A 589 -23.70 -15.53 15.38
C VAL A 589 -22.38 -15.72 16.11
N LEU A 590 -22.44 -15.85 17.43
CA LEU A 590 -21.26 -16.02 18.27
C LEU A 590 -20.96 -17.51 18.47
N GLU A 591 -19.67 -17.87 18.51
CA GLU A 591 -19.21 -19.23 18.77
C GLU A 591 -19.18 -19.53 20.27
N ASN A 592 -18.86 -18.52 21.07
CA ASN A 592 -18.84 -18.57 22.52
C ASN A 592 -19.95 -17.70 23.11
N LYS A 593 -20.36 -18.02 24.34
CA LYS A 593 -21.39 -17.25 25.05
C LYS A 593 -20.88 -15.84 25.34
N LEU A 594 -21.64 -14.84 24.94
CA LEU A 594 -21.39 -13.44 25.29
C LEU A 594 -21.63 -13.22 26.79
N VAL A 595 -20.74 -12.47 27.43
CA VAL A 595 -20.99 -11.85 28.73
C VAL A 595 -21.20 -10.36 28.48
N PRO A 596 -22.45 -9.87 28.37
CA PRO A 596 -22.68 -8.46 28.13
C PRO A 596 -22.12 -7.63 29.29
N VAL A 597 -21.44 -6.54 28.97
CA VAL A 597 -20.89 -5.61 29.97
C VAL A 597 -21.46 -4.24 29.69
N ASN A 598 -22.26 -3.73 30.63
CA ASN A 598 -22.73 -2.34 30.76
C ASN A 598 -23.62 -2.26 32.02
N VAL A 599 -24.10 -1.08 32.41
CA VAL A 599 -25.17 -0.99 33.43
C VAL A 599 -26.52 -1.31 32.79
N ARG A 600 -27.21 -2.33 33.28
CA ARG A 600 -28.52 -2.77 32.76
C ARG A 600 -29.60 -1.70 33.04
N GLY A 601 -30.34 -1.31 31.99
CA GLY A 601 -31.46 -0.37 32.11
C GLY A 601 -31.08 1.12 32.14
N LEU A 602 -29.80 1.48 32.01
CA LEU A 602 -29.45 2.84 31.63
C LEU A 602 -29.73 3.03 30.13
N PRO A 603 -30.28 4.19 29.71
CA PRO A 603 -30.25 4.56 28.29
C PRO A 603 -28.79 4.46 27.84
N PRO A 604 -28.54 4.04 26.59
CA PRO A 604 -27.19 4.14 26.07
C PRO A 604 -26.95 5.64 26.01
N ASN A 605 -26.14 6.15 26.94
CA ASN A 605 -25.41 7.37 26.66
C ASN A 605 -24.74 7.03 25.34
N LEU A 606 -25.18 7.63 24.23
CA LEU A 606 -24.51 7.58 22.93
C LEU A 606 -23.10 8.09 23.21
N VAL A 607 -22.21 7.19 23.64
CA VAL A 607 -20.83 7.35 24.12
C VAL A 607 -20.54 8.50 25.14
N ASP A 608 -21.50 9.35 25.52
CA ASP A 608 -21.20 10.73 25.97
C ASP A 608 -21.09 10.98 27.48
N THR A 609 -21.37 10.01 28.35
CA THR A 609 -21.26 10.20 29.81
C THR A 609 -20.78 8.96 30.54
N ILE A 610 -19.59 8.47 30.17
CA ILE A 610 -18.62 7.82 31.08
C ILE A 610 -17.24 8.29 30.69
#